data_AF-A0AAJ1MKB3-F1
#
_entry.id   AF-A0AAJ1MKB3-F1
#
_cell.length_a   1.000
_cell.length_b   1.000
_cell.length_c   1.000
_cell.angle_alpha   90.00
_cell.angle_beta   90.00
_cell.angle_gamma   90.00
#
_symmetry.space_group_name_H-M   'P 1'
#
loop_
_entity.id
_entity.type
_entity.pdbx_description
1 polymer ?
#
loop_
_entity_poly.entity_id
_entity_poly.type
_entity_poly.pdbx_seq_one_letter_code
_entity_poly.pdbx_strand_id
1 'polypeptide(L)'
;MGILGEFLILAVVALSGSLMNLIPWFPLPGAVSGMLLMLILLLSGIIKLERVTNAAGFFLKFLPLFFIPFVINLMKESDVIAAYGVKLILVISVTTLLTMAATGLTAKLLLSLHSGKKDTDD
;
A
#
# COMPACT_ATOMS: atom_id res chain seq x y z
N MET A 1 15.79 9.91 -18.78
CA MET A 1 14.44 9.50 -19.24
C MET A 1 13.54 10.68 -18.97
N GLY A 2 12.79 11.21 -19.93
CA GLY A 2 11.82 12.26 -19.62
C GLY A 2 10.74 11.74 -18.66
N ILE A 3 10.04 12.65 -17.98
CA ILE A 3 8.94 12.34 -17.05
C ILE A 3 7.89 11.42 -17.71
N LEU A 4 7.72 11.54 -19.03
CA LEU A 4 6.85 10.70 -19.85
C LEU A 4 7.26 9.21 -19.85
N GLY A 5 8.55 8.91 -19.83
CA GLY A 5 9.05 7.53 -19.78
C GLY A 5 8.84 6.88 -18.42
N GLU A 6 8.96 7.66 -17.34
CA GLU A 6 8.66 7.18 -15.99
C GLU A 6 7.16 6.89 -15.81
N PHE A 7 6.30 7.75 -16.37
CA PHE A 7 4.85 7.53 -16.40
C PHE A 7 4.48 6.24 -17.13
N LEU A 8 5.13 5.99 -18.28
CA LEU A 8 4.87 4.81 -19.09
C LEU A 8 5.23 3.52 -18.35
N ILE A 9 6.31 3.53 -17.57
CA ILE A 9 6.69 2.41 -16.69
C ILE A 9 5.60 2.15 -15.65
N LEU A 10 5.13 3.19 -14.94
CA LEU A 10 4.05 3.05 -13.94
C LEU A 10 2.76 2.52 -14.58
N ALA A 11 2.40 3.02 -15.77
CA ALA A 11 1.21 2.59 -16.50
C ALA A 11 1.30 1.12 -16.93
N VAL A 12 2.44 0.69 -17.49
CA VAL A 12 2.66 -0.70 -17.91
C VAL A 12 2.62 -1.66 -16.73
N VAL A 13 3.21 -1.29 -15.59
CA VAL A 13 3.17 -2.13 -14.39
C VAL A 13 1.76 -2.22 -13.81
N ALA A 14 1.01 -1.11 -13.77
CA ALA A 14 -0.38 -1.10 -13.31
C ALA A 14 -1.30 -1.94 -14.22
N LEU A 15 -1.12 -1.85 -15.55
CA LEU A 15 -1.82 -2.69 -16.52
C LEU A 15 -1.45 -4.16 -16.31
N SER A 16 -0.16 -4.47 -16.19
CA SER A 16 0.32 -5.84 -15.96
C SER A 16 -0.28 -6.45 -14.68
N GLY A 17 -0.33 -5.68 -13.59
CA GLY A 17 -0.98 -6.09 -12.34
C GLY A 17 -2.48 -6.36 -12.49
N SER A 18 -3.16 -5.57 -13.32
CA SER A 18 -4.59 -5.75 -13.64
C SER A 18 -4.84 -6.97 -14.52
N LEU A 19 -3.97 -7.25 -15.50
CA LEU A 19 -4.02 -8.50 -16.27
C LEU A 19 -3.83 -9.72 -15.37
N MET A 20 -3.00 -9.60 -14.33
CA MET A 20 -2.73 -10.68 -13.39
C MET A 20 -3.94 -11.02 -12.50
N ASN A 21 -4.85 -10.06 -12.29
CA ASN A 21 -6.12 -10.30 -11.60
C ASN A 21 -7.10 -11.17 -12.43
N LEU A 22 -6.90 -11.27 -13.75
CA LEU A 22 -7.72 -12.12 -14.62
C LEU A 22 -7.38 -13.62 -14.49
N ILE A 23 -6.30 -13.94 -13.78
CA ILE A 23 -5.91 -15.33 -13.50
C ILE A 23 -6.79 -15.85 -12.37
N PRO A 24 -7.65 -16.87 -12.61
CA PRO A 24 -8.68 -17.31 -11.66
C PRO A 24 -8.15 -17.88 -10.33
N TRP A 25 -6.83 -18.12 -10.22
CA TRP A 25 -6.19 -18.60 -9.00
C TRP A 25 -5.78 -17.47 -8.03
N PHE A 26 -5.81 -16.19 -8.45
CA PHE A 26 -5.23 -15.10 -7.67
C PHE A 26 -6.28 -14.03 -7.28
N PRO A 27 -6.80 -14.06 -6.03
CA PRO A 27 -7.89 -13.19 -5.59
C PRO A 27 -7.45 -11.75 -5.21
N LEU A 28 -6.22 -11.33 -5.54
CA LEU A 28 -5.75 -9.99 -5.19
C LEU A 28 -6.27 -8.95 -6.19
N PRO A 29 -6.83 -7.81 -5.73
CA PRO A 29 -7.22 -6.72 -6.61
C PRO A 29 -6.05 -6.27 -7.51
N GLY A 30 -6.36 -5.86 -8.75
CA GLY A 30 -5.36 -5.46 -9.75
C GLY A 30 -4.34 -4.42 -9.25
N ALA A 31 -4.77 -3.50 -8.37
CA ALA A 31 -3.88 -2.52 -7.75
C ALA A 31 -2.85 -3.15 -6.81
N VAL A 32 -3.24 -4.16 -6.03
CA VAL A 32 -2.34 -4.84 -5.08
C VAL A 32 -1.33 -5.71 -5.82
N SER A 33 -1.76 -6.43 -6.85
CA SER A 33 -0.85 -7.19 -7.72
C SER A 33 0.13 -6.27 -8.46
N GLY A 34 -0.31 -5.10 -8.93
CA GLY A 34 0.57 -4.09 -9.54
C GLY A 34 1.63 -3.56 -8.56
N MET A 35 1.25 -3.29 -7.30
CA MET A 35 2.20 -2.88 -6.25
C MET A 35 3.24 -3.97 -5.96
N LEU A 36 2.81 -5.23 -5.84
CA LEU A 36 3.72 -6.35 -5.63
C LEU A 36 4.67 -6.56 -6.82
N LEU A 37 4.18 -6.46 -8.05
CA LEU A 37 5.01 -6.53 -9.26
C LEU A 37 6.05 -5.43 -9.25
N MET A 38 5.64 -4.19 -8.96
CA MET A 38 6.56 -3.06 -8.89
C MET A 38 7.65 -3.30 -7.84
N LEU A 39 7.27 -3.80 -6.66
CA LEU A 39 8.21 -4.17 -5.60
C LEU A 39 9.24 -5.20 -6.07
N ILE A 40 8.78 -6.26 -6.74
CA ILE A 40 9.68 -7.31 -7.28
C ILE A 40 10.63 -6.72 -8.32
N LEU A 41 10.14 -5.89 -9.25
CA LEU A 41 10.98 -5.27 -10.27
C LEU A 41 12.01 -4.29 -9.69
N LEU A 42 11.69 -3.62 -8.58
CA LEU A 42 12.62 -2.79 -7.82
C LEU A 42 13.67 -3.66 -7.10
N LEU A 43 13.26 -4.75 -6.44
CA LEU A 43 14.16 -5.66 -5.74
C LEU A 43 15.10 -6.39 -6.71
N SER A 44 14.61 -6.79 -7.90
CA SER A 44 15.43 -7.40 -8.95
C SER A 44 16.39 -6.41 -9.64
N GLY A 45 16.31 -5.10 -9.34
CA GLY A 45 17.19 -4.08 -9.91
C GLY A 45 16.93 -3.73 -11.38
N ILE A 46 15.91 -4.33 -12.01
CA ILE A 46 15.51 -4.06 -13.40
C ILE A 46 15.02 -2.62 -13.53
N ILE A 47 14.27 -2.15 -12.54
CA ILE A 47 13.79 -0.76 -12.46
C ILE A 47 14.49 -0.07 -11.29
N LYS A 48 15.32 0.94 -11.59
CA LYS A 48 15.89 1.83 -10.57
C LYS A 48 14.81 2.75 -10.03
N LEU A 49 14.81 2.98 -8.71
CA LEU A 49 13.89 3.88 -8.01
C LEU A 49 13.83 5.27 -8.67
N GLU A 50 14.97 5.82 -9.05
CA GLU A 50 15.10 7.13 -9.71
C GLU A 50 14.30 7.25 -11.01
N ARG A 51 13.98 6.13 -11.68
CA ARG A 51 13.22 6.12 -12.94
C ARG A 51 11.71 6.16 -12.75
N VAL A 52 11.23 6.17 -11.51
CA VAL A 52 9.80 6.16 -11.19
C VAL A 52 9.44 7.24 -10.18
N THR A 53 10.42 7.79 -9.46
CA THR A 53 10.22 8.80 -8.42
C THR A 53 9.56 10.09 -8.92
N ASN A 54 9.92 10.64 -10.09
CA ASN A 54 9.35 11.92 -10.52
C ASN A 54 7.89 11.74 -10.96
N ALA A 55 7.60 10.71 -11.74
CA ALA A 55 6.22 10.39 -12.13
C ALA A 55 5.35 9.98 -10.93
N ALA A 56 5.85 9.14 -10.01
CA ALA A 56 5.12 8.77 -8.80
C ALA A 56 4.87 10.00 -7.91
N GLY A 57 5.87 10.86 -7.74
CA GLY A 57 5.76 12.12 -7.01
C GLY A 57 4.71 13.06 -7.62
N PHE A 58 4.57 13.08 -8.94
CA PHE A 58 3.51 13.82 -9.62
C PHE A 58 2.12 13.28 -9.23
N PHE A 59 1.88 11.97 -9.32
CA PHE A 59 0.61 11.38 -8.89
C PHE A 59 0.31 11.61 -7.41
N LEU A 60 1.32 11.48 -6.55
CA LEU A 60 1.17 11.73 -5.11
C LEU A 60 0.76 13.17 -4.81
N LYS A 61 1.21 14.16 -5.59
CA LYS A 61 0.75 15.56 -5.47
C LYS A 61 -0.74 15.71 -5.78
N PHE A 62 -1.28 14.91 -6.70
CA PHE A 62 -2.71 14.91 -7.04
C PHE A 62 -3.51 13.86 -6.27
N LEU A 63 -2.91 13.14 -5.33
CA LEU A 63 -3.60 12.17 -4.48
C LEU A 63 -4.86 12.75 -3.79
N PRO A 64 -4.84 13.98 -3.24
CA PRO A 64 -6.06 14.59 -2.68
C PRO A 64 -7.19 14.71 -3.69
N LEU A 65 -6.89 15.05 -4.95
CA LEU A 65 -7.88 15.16 -6.03
C LEU A 65 -8.55 13.82 -6.31
N PHE A 66 -7.81 12.71 -6.24
CA PHE A 66 -8.38 11.36 -6.41
C PHE A 66 -9.24 10.91 -5.22
N PHE A 67 -9.04 11.46 -4.03
CA PHE A 67 -9.90 11.19 -2.87
C PHE A 67 -11.24 11.93 -2.91
N ILE A 68 -11.29 13.12 -3.51
CA ILE A 68 -12.52 13.92 -3.63
C ILE A 68 -13.72 13.10 -4.16
N PRO A 69 -13.64 12.40 -5.32
CA PRO A 69 -14.77 11.63 -5.83
C PRO A 69 -15.21 10.51 -4.88
N PHE A 70 -14.27 9.85 -4.20
CA PHE A 70 -14.56 8.82 -3.20
C PHE A 70 -15.32 9.40 -2.00
N VAL A 71 -14.86 10.54 -1.47
CA VAL A 71 -15.49 11.21 -0.32
C VAL A 71 -16.88 11.73 -0.67
N ILE A 72 -17.06 12.33 -1.85
CA ILE A 72 -18.37 12.79 -2.31
C ILE A 72 -19.33 11.61 -2.47
N ASN A 73 -18.85 10.48 -3.00
CA ASN A 73 -19.66 9.27 -3.12
C ASN A 73 -20.09 8.74 -1.74
N LEU A 74 -19.19 8.79 -0.76
CA LEU A 74 -19.51 8.44 0.62
C LEU A 74 -20.60 9.37 1.19
N MET A 75 -20.47 10.69 0.99
CA MET A 75 -21.45 11.67 1.47
C MET A 75 -22.86 11.50 0.89
N LYS A 76 -23.00 10.94 -0.32
CA LYS A 76 -24.32 10.61 -0.91
C LYS A 76 -25.02 9.50 -0.14
N GLU A 77 -24.28 8.58 0.46
CA GLU A 77 -24.78 7.50 1.32
C GLU A 77 -24.95 8.01 2.77
N SER A 78 -25.63 9.15 2.93
CA SER A 78 -25.73 9.84 4.23
C SER A 78 -26.43 9.02 5.31
N ASP A 79 -27.41 8.19 4.96
CA ASP A 79 -28.12 7.31 5.90
C ASP A 79 -27.20 6.25 6.50
N VAL A 80 -26.30 5.69 5.70
CA VAL A 80 -25.32 4.68 6.15
C VAL A 80 -24.30 5.34 7.09
N ILE A 81 -23.84 6.55 6.77
CA ILE A 81 -22.93 7.30 7.65
C ILE A 81 -23.62 7.68 8.96
N ALA A 82 -24.88 8.12 8.93
CA ALA A 82 -25.60 8.49 10.14
C ALA A 82 -25.82 7.27 11.06
N ALA A 83 -26.17 6.11 10.49
CA ALA A 83 -26.42 4.89 11.25
C ALA A 83 -25.13 4.20 11.76
N TYR A 84 -24.04 4.23 10.99
CA TYR A 84 -22.83 3.45 11.29
C TYR A 84 -21.57 4.28 11.51
N GLY A 85 -21.59 5.60 11.32
CA GLY A 85 -20.40 6.45 11.36
C GLY A 85 -19.66 6.37 12.69
N VAL A 86 -20.37 6.45 13.81
CA VAL A 86 -19.78 6.30 15.16
C VAL A 86 -19.18 4.90 15.35
N LYS A 87 -19.87 3.85 14.88
CA LYS A 87 -19.36 2.48 14.92
C LYS A 87 -18.09 2.32 14.08
N LEU A 88 -18.04 2.91 12.89
CA LEU A 88 -16.88 2.84 12.01
C LEU A 88 -15.66 3.51 12.63
N ILE A 89 -15.81 4.72 13.19
CA ILE A 89 -14.71 5.41 13.88
C ILE A 89 -14.18 4.54 15.03
N LEU A 90 -15.07 4.00 15.86
CA LEU A 90 -14.67 3.16 16.98
C LEU A 90 -13.92 1.91 16.51
N VAL A 91 -14.45 1.20 15.49
CA VAL A 91 -13.80 0.00 14.93
C VAL A 91 -12.44 0.34 14.32
N ILE A 92 -12.31 1.44 13.55
CA ILE A 92 -11.04 1.86 12.95
C ILE A 92 -10.02 2.20 14.03
N SER A 93 -10.41 2.97 15.05
CA SER A 93 -9.50 3.33 16.15
C SER A 93 -9.02 2.09 16.91
N VAL A 94 -9.94 1.19 17.29
CA VAL A 94 -9.59 -0.04 18.02
C VAL A 94 -8.70 -0.95 17.17
N THR A 95 -9.06 -1.21 15.91
CA THR A 95 -8.27 -2.08 15.02
C THR A 95 -6.90 -1.49 14.70
N THR A 96 -6.78 -0.17 14.56
CA THR A 96 -5.50 0.51 14.35
C THR A 96 -4.59 0.35 15.57
N LEU A 97 -5.10 0.62 16.77
CA LEU A 97 -4.34 0.43 18.01
C LEU A 97 -3.94 -1.03 18.22
N LEU A 98 -4.86 -1.95 17.95
CA LEU A 98 -4.61 -3.38 18.10
C LEU A 98 -3.55 -3.87 17.10
N THR A 99 -3.65 -3.45 15.84
CA THR A 99 -2.69 -3.80 14.79
C THR A 99 -1.31 -3.21 15.10
N MET A 100 -1.25 -1.94 15.53
CA MET A 100 -0.01 -1.30 15.93
C MET A 100 0.64 -2.00 17.13
N ALA A 101 -0.15 -2.38 18.13
CA ALA A 101 0.34 -3.14 19.29
C ALA A 101 0.84 -4.53 18.88
N ALA A 102 0.09 -5.25 18.04
CA ALA A 102 0.50 -6.56 17.53
C ALA A 102 1.82 -6.47 16.75
N THR A 103 1.93 -5.55 15.78
CA THR A 103 3.17 -5.34 15.02
C THR A 103 4.34 -4.96 15.93
N GLY A 104 4.11 -4.09 16.92
CA GLY A 104 5.12 -3.69 17.90
C GLY A 104 5.59 -4.85 18.80
N LEU A 105 4.67 -5.70 19.27
CA LEU A 105 5.00 -6.89 20.07
C LEU A 105 5.74 -7.93 19.23
N THR A 106 5.32 -8.19 18.00
CA THR A 106 6.02 -9.09 17.08
C THR A 106 7.43 -8.60 16.80
N ALA A 107 7.62 -7.30 16.56
CA ALA A 107 8.95 -6.72 16.37
C ALA A 107 9.83 -6.87 17.63
N LYS A 108 9.28 -6.61 18.82
CA LYS A 108 10.00 -6.77 20.10
C LYS A 108 10.38 -8.23 20.37
N LEU A 109 9.49 -9.18 20.10
CA LEU A 109 9.77 -10.61 20.23
C LEU A 109 10.90 -11.05 19.30
N LEU A 110 10.83 -10.65 18.03
CA LEU A 110 11.88 -10.96 17.04
C LEU A 110 13.24 -10.35 17.45
N LEU A 111 13.26 -9.13 17.96
CA LEU A 111 14.47 -8.49 18.47
C LEU A 111 15.02 -9.19 19.72
N SER A 112 14.15 -9.57 20.67
CA SER A 112 14.55 -10.30 21.89
C SER A 112 15.11 -11.70 21.59
N LEU A 113 14.57 -12.39 20.59
CA LEU A 113 15.09 -13.68 20.11
C LEU A 113 16.46 -13.53 19.44
N HIS A 114 16.73 -12.40 18.78
CA HIS A 114 18.02 -12.12 18.16
C HIS A 114 19.06 -11.63 19.19
N SER A 115 18.64 -10.93 20.25
CA SER A 115 19.53 -10.51 21.34
C SER A 115 20.02 -11.68 22.21
N GLY A 116 19.33 -12.83 22.26
CA GLY A 116 19.82 -14.03 22.94
C GLY A 116 21.03 -14.72 22.27
N LYS A 117 21.54 -14.20 21.16
CA LYS A 117 22.73 -14.73 20.44
C LYS A 117 23.84 -13.68 20.30
N LYS A 118 23.88 -12.67 21.17
CA LYS A 118 24.89 -11.60 21.13
C LYS A 118 25.40 -11.19 22.52
N ASP A 119 25.50 -12.16 23.43
CA ASP A 119 26.17 -12.02 24.75
C ASP A 119 27.12 -13.21 25.02
N THR A 120 27.75 -13.77 23.97
CA THR A 120 28.84 -14.76 24.10
C THR A 120 29.73 -14.70 22.85
N ASP A 121 30.35 -13.55 22.58
CA ASP A 121 31.48 -13.42 21.64
C ASP A 121 32.22 -12.09 21.91
N ASP A 122 32.49 -11.80 23.19
CA ASP A 122 33.58 -10.91 23.62
C ASP A 122 34.41 -11.64 24.69
#